data_AF-A0A9E3VWF7-F1
#
_entry.id   AF-A0A9E3VWF7-F1
#
_cell.length_a   1.000
_cell.length_b   1.000
_cell.length_c   1.000
_cell.angle_alpha   90.00
_cell.angle_beta   90.00
_cell.angle_gamma   90.00
#
_symmetry.space_group_name_H-M   'P 1'
#
loop_
_entity.id
_entity.type
_entity.pdbx_description
1 polymer ?
#
loop_
_entity_poly.entity_id
_entity_poly.type
_entity_poly.pdbx_seq_one_letter_code
_entity_poly.pdbx_strand_id
1 'polypeptide(L)'
;MLAFFRNCSLFKQLIVPMIVVGIIGASAIIASYFALQNSVRALGAMYTASGERLKTLQGIDKNIANVRALSLKHLASESAEDMNQVSADLDAVEHRIRTSLPIISKADMYGHRTAQKEAALLSKVLATYLAGIDDALQYSADFEKESAFDLLTRVETQHLASIQNAMQTLTQHTIEDIATSREDLIT
;
A
#
# COMPACT_ATOMS: atom_id res chain seq x y z
N MET A 1 -37.58 -43.78 -0.41
CA MET A 1 -38.31 -42.58 -0.91
C MET A 1 -38.70 -42.71 -2.39
N LEU A 2 -39.07 -43.91 -2.87
CA LEU A 2 -39.41 -44.21 -4.28
C LEU A 2 -40.82 -44.80 -4.46
N ALA A 3 -41.59 -44.96 -3.37
CA ALA A 3 -42.91 -45.58 -3.40
C ALA A 3 -44.07 -44.60 -3.71
N PHE A 4 -43.83 -43.29 -3.67
CA PHE A 4 -44.88 -42.28 -3.83
C PHE A 4 -45.29 -42.01 -5.29
N PHE A 5 -44.54 -42.53 -6.27
CA PHE A 5 -44.78 -42.28 -7.70
C PHE A 5 -45.53 -43.38 -8.44
N ARG A 6 -46.00 -44.42 -7.73
CA ARG A 6 -46.54 -45.63 -8.38
C ARG A 6 -47.92 -45.45 -9.02
N ASN A 7 -48.64 -44.35 -8.71
CA ASN A 7 -49.99 -44.06 -9.19
C ASN A 7 -50.12 -42.72 -9.95
N CYS A 8 -49.02 -42.12 -10.41
CA CYS A 8 -49.08 -40.87 -11.20
C CYS A 8 -48.93 -41.15 -12.71
N SER A 9 -49.69 -40.43 -13.53
CA SER A 9 -49.60 -40.45 -15.00
C SER A 9 -48.14 -40.39 -15.48
N LEU A 10 -47.80 -41.20 -16.51
CA LEU A 10 -46.49 -41.24 -17.19
C LEU A 10 -45.92 -39.85 -17.50
N PHE A 11 -46.80 -38.89 -17.79
CA PHE A 11 -46.46 -37.48 -18.05
C PHE A 11 -45.84 -36.78 -16.82
N LYS A 12 -46.34 -37.05 -15.61
CA LYS A 12 -45.80 -36.49 -14.35
C LYS A 12 -44.47 -37.14 -13.94
N GLN A 13 -44.27 -38.42 -14.26
CA GLN A 13 -42.99 -39.09 -13.99
C GLN A 13 -41.84 -38.58 -14.87
N LEU A 14 -42.12 -38.06 -16.07
CA LEU A 14 -41.10 -37.54 -16.97
C LEU A 14 -40.85 -36.02 -16.78
N ILE A 15 -41.93 -35.24 -16.58
CA ILE A 15 -41.84 -33.78 -16.54
C ILE A 15 -41.27 -33.27 -15.21
N VAL A 16 -41.63 -33.87 -14.08
CA VAL A 16 -41.16 -33.41 -12.76
C VAL A 16 -39.63 -33.50 -12.64
N PRO A 17 -38.97 -34.61 -13.01
CA PRO A 17 -37.50 -34.67 -13.01
C PRO A 17 -36.85 -33.64 -13.95
N MET A 18 -37.45 -33.42 -15.13
CA MET A 18 -36.92 -32.47 -16.11
C MET A 18 -36.98 -31.02 -15.59
N ILE A 19 -38.07 -30.65 -14.91
CA ILE A 19 -38.21 -29.33 -14.27
C ILE A 19 -37.24 -29.19 -13.09
N VAL A 20 -37.09 -30.22 -12.25
CA VAL A 20 -36.17 -30.18 -11.11
C VAL A 20 -34.72 -30.02 -11.57
N VAL A 21 -34.29 -30.77 -12.58
CA VAL A 21 -32.95 -30.63 -13.17
C VAL A 21 -32.78 -29.23 -13.79
N GLY A 22 -33.82 -28.71 -14.44
CA GLY A 22 -33.82 -27.33 -14.98
C GLY A 22 -33.66 -26.26 -13.91
N ILE A 23 -34.35 -26.39 -12.76
CA ILE A 23 -34.24 -25.47 -11.63
C ILE A 23 -32.85 -25.58 -10.98
N ILE A 24 -32.33 -26.79 -10.78
CA ILE A 24 -30.99 -27.01 -10.24
C ILE A 24 -29.94 -26.38 -11.16
N GLY A 25 -30.03 -26.64 -12.47
CA GLY A 25 -29.14 -26.05 -13.47
C GLY A 25 -29.19 -24.52 -13.49
N ALA A 26 -30.40 -23.94 -13.48
CA ALA A 26 -30.56 -22.49 -13.41
C ALA A 26 -29.99 -21.90 -12.11
N SER A 27 -30.22 -22.56 -10.97
CA SER A 27 -29.69 -22.11 -9.68
C SER A 27 -28.16 -22.19 -9.62
N ALA A 28 -27.56 -23.21 -10.23
CA ALA A 28 -26.10 -23.34 -10.35
C ALA A 28 -25.51 -22.24 -11.22
N ILE A 29 -26.16 -21.90 -12.35
CA ILE A 29 -25.72 -20.81 -13.23
C ILE A 29 -25.79 -19.46 -12.51
N ILE A 30 -26.87 -19.20 -11.77
CA ILE A 30 -27.04 -17.97 -10.99
C ILE A 30 -25.99 -17.88 -9.88
N ALA A 31 -25.74 -18.98 -9.16
CA ALA A 31 -24.71 -19.03 -8.12
C ALA A 31 -23.30 -18.79 -8.70
N SER A 32 -22.97 -19.42 -9.83
CA SER A 32 -21.71 -19.19 -10.53
C SER A 32 -21.57 -17.76 -11.05
N TYR A 33 -22.66 -17.15 -11.54
CA TYR A 33 -22.66 -15.75 -11.96
C TYR A 33 -22.36 -14.80 -10.79
N PHE A 34 -23.01 -14.98 -9.64
CA PHE A 34 -22.75 -14.16 -8.46
C PHE A 34 -21.33 -14.38 -7.91
N ALA A 35 -20.84 -15.62 -7.90
CA ALA A 35 -19.47 -15.92 -7.50
C ALA A 35 -18.48 -15.19 -8.42
N LEU A 36 -18.66 -15.30 -9.74
CA LEU A 36 -17.80 -14.64 -10.72
C LEU A 36 -17.85 -13.11 -10.61
N GLN A 37 -19.04 -12.54 -10.42
CA GLN A 37 -19.22 -11.09 -10.25
C GLN A 37 -18.50 -10.58 -8.99
N ASN A 38 -18.60 -11.32 -7.89
CA ASN A 38 -17.91 -10.97 -6.65
C ASN A 38 -16.39 -11.08 -6.79
N SER A 39 -15.88 -12.13 -7.45
CA SER A 39 -14.44 -12.29 -7.72
C SER A 39 -13.89 -11.17 -8.60
N VAL A 40 -14.57 -10.81 -9.68
CA VAL A 40 -14.15 -9.71 -10.57
C VAL A 40 -14.16 -8.37 -9.83
N ARG A 41 -15.15 -8.13 -8.97
CA ARG A 41 -15.23 -6.90 -8.17
C ARG A 41 -14.13 -6.82 -7.12
N ALA A 42 -13.87 -7.93 -6.42
CA ALA A 42 -12.80 -8.04 -5.43
C ALA A 42 -11.42 -7.81 -6.09
N LEU A 43 -11.19 -8.40 -7.26
CA LEU A 43 -9.98 -8.19 -8.05
C LEU A 43 -9.80 -6.73 -8.48
N GLY A 44 -10.87 -6.11 -8.99
CA GLY A 44 -10.85 -4.71 -9.39
C GLY A 44 -10.44 -3.80 -8.21
N ALA A 45 -11.00 -4.06 -7.03
CA ALA A 45 -10.64 -3.35 -5.80
C ALA A 45 -9.18 -3.59 -5.40
N MET A 46 -8.70 -4.84 -5.41
CA MET A 46 -7.31 -5.18 -5.09
C MET A 46 -6.32 -4.52 -6.05
N TYR A 47 -6.58 -4.54 -7.35
CA TYR A 47 -5.72 -3.89 -8.34
C TYR A 47 -5.64 -2.38 -8.12
N THR A 48 -6.78 -1.73 -7.85
CA THR A 48 -6.79 -0.30 -7.54
C THR A 48 -6.04 0.02 -6.25
N ALA A 49 -6.22 -0.78 -5.20
CA ALA A 49 -5.54 -0.58 -3.92
C ALA A 49 -4.02 -0.81 -4.04
N SER A 50 -3.59 -1.87 -4.72
CA SER A 50 -2.17 -2.15 -4.97
C SER A 50 -1.53 -1.09 -5.87
N GLY A 51 -2.25 -0.59 -6.88
CA GLY A 51 -1.79 0.54 -7.70
C GLY A 51 -1.63 1.84 -6.90
N GLU A 52 -2.57 2.14 -6.01
CA GLU A 52 -2.48 3.29 -5.10
C GLU A 52 -1.29 3.16 -4.14
N ARG A 53 -1.04 1.95 -3.60
CA ARG A 53 0.11 1.65 -2.75
C ARG A 53 1.44 1.86 -3.48
N LEU A 54 1.61 1.32 -4.69
CA LEU A 54 2.83 1.54 -5.49
C LEU A 54 3.06 3.02 -5.76
N LYS A 55 2.01 3.74 -6.16
CA LYS A 55 2.09 5.19 -6.40
C LYS A 55 2.47 5.95 -5.13
N THR A 56 1.96 5.51 -3.98
CA THR A 56 2.27 6.12 -2.67
C THR A 56 3.72 5.85 -2.25
N LEU A 57 4.23 4.63 -2.42
CA LEU A 57 5.62 4.28 -2.15
C LEU A 57 6.58 5.11 -3.03
N GLN A 58 6.28 5.23 -4.31
CA GLN A 58 7.04 6.10 -5.22
C GLN A 58 6.95 7.58 -4.83
N GLY A 59 5.77 8.02 -4.35
CA GLY A 59 5.59 9.37 -3.82
C GLY A 59 6.44 9.65 -2.59
N ILE A 60 6.55 8.68 -1.68
CA ILE A 60 7.41 8.79 -0.49
C ILE A 60 8.89 8.83 -0.91
N ASP A 61 9.35 7.97 -1.81
CA ASP A 61 10.72 7.99 -2.30
C ASP A 61 11.09 9.36 -2.90
N LYS A 62 10.20 9.93 -3.73
CA LYS A 62 10.36 11.29 -4.26
C LYS A 62 10.42 12.35 -3.16
N ASN A 63 9.54 12.24 -2.15
CA ASN A 63 9.52 13.20 -1.05
C ASN A 63 10.79 13.12 -0.20
N ILE A 64 11.38 11.93 -0.01
CA ILE A 64 12.66 11.78 0.70
C ILE A 64 13.77 12.44 -0.10
N ALA A 65 13.83 12.25 -1.42
CA ALA A 65 14.78 12.95 -2.27
C ALA A 65 14.62 14.48 -2.17
N ASN A 66 13.38 14.98 -2.09
CA ASN A 66 13.10 16.39 -1.85
C ASN A 66 13.58 16.85 -0.47
N VAL A 67 13.35 16.08 0.60
CA VAL A 67 13.86 16.39 1.95
C VAL A 67 15.37 16.54 1.91
N ARG A 68 16.09 15.59 1.29
CA ARG A 68 17.56 15.66 1.17
C ARG A 68 18.01 16.92 0.43
N ALA A 69 17.41 17.21 -0.72
CA ALA A 69 17.76 18.38 -1.53
C ALA A 69 17.48 19.70 -0.79
N LEU A 70 16.34 19.81 -0.11
CA LEU A 70 15.99 20.98 0.67
C LEU A 70 16.85 21.12 1.92
N SER A 71 17.20 20.02 2.59
CA SER A 71 18.11 20.03 3.73
C SER A 71 19.48 20.56 3.34
N LEU A 72 20.04 20.05 2.22
CA LEU A 72 21.30 20.56 1.69
C LEU A 72 21.21 22.03 1.27
N LYS A 73 20.09 22.46 0.68
CA LYS A 73 19.84 23.87 0.35
C LYS A 73 19.80 24.74 1.61
N HIS A 74 19.16 24.28 2.68
CA HIS A 74 19.13 24.97 3.97
C HIS A 74 20.54 25.12 4.55
N LEU A 75 21.32 24.02 4.53
CA LEU A 75 22.69 24.01 5.01
C LEU A 75 23.62 24.90 4.19
N ALA A 76 23.46 24.95 2.87
CA ALA A 76 24.23 25.82 1.99
C ALA A 76 23.78 27.29 2.02
N SER A 77 22.61 27.61 2.57
CA SER A 77 22.14 28.98 2.69
C SER A 77 22.99 29.77 3.69
N GLU A 78 23.27 31.03 3.36
CA GLU A 78 23.90 32.01 4.26
C GLU A 78 22.89 33.07 4.74
N SER A 79 21.65 33.01 4.25
CA SER A 79 20.57 33.94 4.61
C SER A 79 19.55 33.27 5.51
N ALA A 80 19.23 33.90 6.64
CA ALA A 80 18.17 33.45 7.54
C ALA A 80 16.78 33.49 6.88
N GLU A 81 16.55 34.41 5.93
CA GLU A 81 15.29 34.49 5.18
C GLU A 81 15.13 33.25 4.28
N ASP A 82 16.17 32.90 3.53
CA ASP A 82 16.17 31.73 2.66
C ASP A 82 16.05 30.43 3.49
N MET A 83 16.71 30.36 4.65
CA MET A 83 16.59 29.22 5.57
C MET A 83 15.16 29.03 6.07
N ASN A 84 14.49 30.12 6.47
CA ASN A 84 13.10 30.07 6.91
C ASN A 84 12.17 29.62 5.78
N GLN A 85 12.37 30.10 4.56
CA GLN A 85 11.59 29.65 3.41
C GLN A 85 11.80 28.16 3.13
N VAL A 86 13.05 27.69 3.14
CA VAL A 86 13.37 26.28 2.93
C VAL A 86 12.82 25.40 4.05
N SER A 87 12.80 25.87 5.30
CA SER A 87 12.17 25.18 6.43
C SER A 87 10.67 25.00 6.23
N ALA A 88 9.96 26.04 5.77
CA ALA A 88 8.54 25.92 5.44
C ALA A 88 8.27 24.93 4.29
N ASP A 89 9.16 24.89 3.28
CA ASP A 89 9.07 23.89 2.20
C ASP A 89 9.31 22.47 2.72
N LEU A 90 10.24 22.29 3.66
CA LEU A 90 10.53 21.03 4.33
C LEU A 90 9.33 20.54 5.15
N ASP A 91 8.72 21.40 5.97
CA ASP A 91 7.51 21.08 6.73
C ASP A 91 6.37 20.59 5.82
N ALA A 92 6.20 21.23 4.66
CA ALA A 92 5.20 20.83 3.67
C ALA A 92 5.50 19.45 3.07
N VAL A 93 6.77 19.13 2.80
CA VAL A 93 7.18 17.79 2.34
C VAL A 93 7.00 16.76 3.45
N GLU A 94 7.35 17.09 4.69
CA GLU A 94 7.20 16.21 5.85
C GLU A 94 5.73 15.84 6.08
N HIS A 95 4.84 16.83 6.02
CA HIS A 95 3.40 16.61 6.11
C HIS A 95 2.88 15.67 5.00
N ARG A 96 3.38 15.83 3.76
CA ARG A 96 3.04 14.92 2.66
C ARG A 96 3.51 13.49 2.92
N ILE A 97 4.69 13.29 3.52
CA ILE A 97 5.17 11.95 3.91
C ILE A 97 4.25 11.37 4.99
N ARG A 98 3.97 12.12 6.05
CA ARG A 98 3.14 11.67 7.19
C ARG A 98 1.71 11.28 6.75
N THR A 99 1.11 12.05 5.85
CA THR A 99 -0.24 11.76 5.32
C THR A 99 -0.28 10.57 4.35
N SER A 100 0.85 10.22 3.73
CA SER A 100 0.98 9.09 2.80
C SER A 100 1.18 7.74 3.51
N LEU A 101 1.78 7.73 4.71
CA LEU A 101 2.09 6.51 5.47
C LEU A 101 0.86 5.63 5.80
N PRO A 102 -0.29 6.18 6.22
CA PRO A 102 -1.48 5.38 6.49
C PRO A 102 -1.99 4.60 5.28
N ILE A 103 -1.78 5.11 4.06
CA ILE A 103 -2.25 4.46 2.82
C ILE A 103 -1.50 3.13 2.60
N ILE A 104 -0.22 3.08 2.94
CA ILE A 104 0.60 1.86 2.89
C ILE A 104 0.20 0.87 3.99
N SER A 105 -0.23 1.38 5.14
CA SER A 105 -0.63 0.56 6.30
C SER A 105 -2.07 0.02 6.22
N LYS A 106 -2.91 0.52 5.29
CA LYS A 106 -4.33 0.16 5.22
C LYS A 106 -4.56 -1.35 5.00
N ALA A 107 -5.50 -1.85 5.81
CA ALA A 107 -5.77 -3.22 6.24
C ALA A 107 -6.22 -4.26 5.18
N ASP A 108 -6.14 -3.97 3.88
CA ASP A 108 -6.48 -4.96 2.84
C ASP A 108 -5.35 -5.98 2.59
N MET A 109 -4.34 -6.04 3.46
CA MET A 109 -3.35 -7.12 3.48
C MET A 109 -3.96 -8.38 4.11
N TYR A 110 -4.99 -8.94 3.48
CA TYR A 110 -5.50 -10.27 3.82
C TYR A 110 -4.39 -11.29 3.54
N GLY A 111 -3.57 -11.59 4.54
CA GLY A 111 -2.58 -12.68 4.51
C GLY A 111 -1.13 -12.30 4.84
N HIS A 112 -0.71 -11.06 4.60
CA HIS A 112 0.71 -10.68 4.66
C HIS A 112 1.11 -9.94 5.94
N ARG A 113 1.20 -10.69 7.06
CA ARG A 113 1.69 -10.18 8.36
C ARG A 113 3.10 -9.57 8.27
N THR A 114 3.89 -9.97 7.28
CA THR A 114 5.22 -9.43 6.98
C THR A 114 5.13 -8.02 6.46
N ALA A 115 4.33 -7.75 5.44
CA ALA A 115 4.21 -6.43 4.84
C ALA A 115 3.58 -5.39 5.79
N GLN A 116 2.68 -5.80 6.69
CA GLN A 116 2.21 -4.91 7.76
C GLN A 116 3.32 -4.52 8.74
N LYS A 117 4.22 -5.47 9.08
CA LYS A 117 5.39 -5.18 9.92
C LYS A 117 6.38 -4.26 9.21
N GLU A 118 6.62 -4.48 7.92
CA GLU A 118 7.49 -3.62 7.11
C GLU A 118 6.92 -2.21 6.97
N ALA A 119 5.60 -2.04 6.81
CA ALA A 119 4.96 -0.73 6.79
C ALA A 119 5.14 0.02 8.12
N ALA A 120 5.00 -0.69 9.24
CA ALA A 120 5.23 -0.12 10.58
C ALA A 120 6.71 0.23 10.80
N LEU A 121 7.63 -0.62 10.32
CA LEU A 121 9.06 -0.36 10.35
C LEU A 121 9.41 0.88 9.53
N LEU A 122 8.94 0.96 8.29
CA LEU A 122 9.13 2.11 7.41
C LEU A 122 8.65 3.40 8.08
N SER A 123 7.44 3.39 8.67
CA SER A 123 6.91 4.55 9.38
C SER A 123 7.78 4.98 10.55
N LYS A 124 8.29 4.02 11.34
CA LYS A 124 9.16 4.31 12.48
C LYS A 124 10.50 4.88 12.05
N VAL A 125 11.14 4.26 11.05
CA VAL A 125 12.44 4.70 10.55
C VAL A 125 12.32 6.08 9.90
N LEU A 126 11.26 6.35 9.13
CA LEU A 126 11.00 7.66 8.56
C LEU A 126 10.79 8.74 9.62
N ALA A 127 10.02 8.46 10.67
CA ALA A 127 9.84 9.41 11.77
C ALA A 127 11.18 9.74 12.47
N THR A 128 12.05 8.73 12.63
CA THR A 128 13.37 8.93 13.25
C THR A 128 14.32 9.70 12.32
N TYR A 129 14.28 9.39 11.03
CA TYR A 129 15.03 10.10 10.00
C TYR A 129 14.65 11.58 9.96
N LEU A 130 13.34 11.89 9.86
CA LEU A 130 12.85 13.27 9.79
C LEU A 130 13.20 14.06 11.05
N ALA A 131 13.03 13.48 12.24
CA ALA A 131 13.45 14.13 13.48
C ALA A 131 14.97 14.43 13.49
N GLY A 132 15.80 13.51 12.99
CA GLY A 132 17.24 13.76 12.87
C GLY A 132 17.60 14.82 11.83
N ILE A 133 16.80 14.97 10.77
CA ILE A 133 16.92 16.08 9.83
C ILE A 133 16.58 17.39 10.52
N ASP A 134 15.48 17.47 11.27
CA ASP A 134 15.07 18.67 12.02
C ASP A 134 16.17 19.12 12.99
N ASP A 135 16.78 18.19 13.72
CA ASP A 135 17.92 18.49 14.60
C ASP A 135 19.09 19.10 13.81
N ALA A 136 19.42 18.56 12.62
CA ALA A 136 20.47 19.11 11.76
C ALA A 136 20.15 20.49 11.20
N LEU A 137 18.88 20.74 10.87
CA LEU A 137 18.40 22.05 10.43
C LEU A 137 18.49 23.08 11.55
N GLN A 138 18.25 22.67 12.80
CA GLN A 138 18.40 23.55 13.95
C GLN A 138 19.84 24.05 14.11
N TYR A 139 20.83 23.14 14.06
CA TYR A 139 22.25 23.55 14.03
C TYR A 139 22.56 24.48 12.86
N SER A 140 21.96 24.22 11.69
CA SER A 140 22.15 25.05 10.51
C SER A 140 21.57 26.46 10.66
N ALA A 141 20.43 26.60 11.35
CA ALA A 141 19.78 27.86 11.67
C ALA A 141 20.57 28.67 12.71
N ASP A 142 21.26 27.97 13.63
CA ASP A 142 22.23 28.56 14.57
C ASP A 142 23.59 28.89 13.90
N PHE A 143 23.68 28.72 12.56
CA PHE A 143 24.89 28.90 11.74
C PHE A 143 26.06 27.97 12.09
N GLU A 144 25.81 26.89 12.84
CA GLU A 144 26.76 25.82 13.14
C GLU A 144 26.84 24.81 11.97
N LYS A 145 27.35 25.28 10.83
CA LYS A 145 27.28 24.56 9.54
C LYS A 145 28.00 23.20 9.53
N GLU A 146 29.19 23.12 10.11
CA GLU A 146 29.95 21.86 10.15
C GLU A 146 29.21 20.80 10.98
N SER A 147 28.72 21.19 12.16
CA SER A 147 27.92 20.31 13.02
C SER A 147 26.62 19.87 12.33
N ALA A 148 25.97 20.77 11.60
CA ALA A 148 24.78 20.46 10.82
C ALA A 148 25.09 19.44 9.71
N PHE A 149 26.20 19.60 8.98
CA PHE A 149 26.61 18.67 7.91
C PHE A 149 26.99 17.30 8.46
N ASP A 150 27.74 17.25 9.56
CA ASP A 150 28.10 16.00 10.22
C ASP A 150 26.86 15.24 10.71
N LEU A 151 25.92 15.96 11.35
CA LEU A 151 24.69 15.37 11.83
C LEU A 151 23.81 14.87 10.68
N LEU A 152 23.63 15.68 9.63
CA LEU A 152 22.87 15.31 8.43
C LEU A 152 23.46 14.04 7.80
N THR A 153 24.77 14.00 7.58
CA THR A 153 25.46 12.86 6.97
C THR A 153 25.32 11.59 7.82
N ARG A 154 25.43 11.73 9.15
CA ARG A 154 25.25 10.62 10.08
C ARG A 154 23.83 10.06 10.04
N VAL A 155 22.82 10.94 10.10
CA VAL A 155 21.39 10.58 10.04
C VAL A 155 21.07 9.89 8.71
N GLU A 156 21.56 10.43 7.60
CA GLU A 156 21.37 9.84 6.27
C GLU A 156 22.00 8.44 6.18
N THR A 157 23.25 8.30 6.62
CA THR A 157 23.97 7.01 6.59
C THR A 157 23.27 5.96 7.46
N GLN A 158 22.72 6.36 8.60
CA GLN A 158 22.07 5.47 9.55
C GLN A 158 20.70 4.98 9.07
N HIS A 159 19.92 5.82 8.39
CA HIS A 159 18.50 5.54 8.14
C HIS A 159 18.15 5.28 6.66
N LEU A 160 18.84 5.88 5.69
CA LEU A 160 18.43 5.78 4.28
C LEU A 160 18.42 4.35 3.75
N ALA A 161 19.45 3.55 4.08
CA ALA A 161 19.50 2.16 3.65
C ALA A 161 18.32 1.34 4.21
N SER A 162 17.94 1.57 5.47
CA SER A 162 16.80 0.89 6.09
C SER A 162 15.46 1.31 5.46
N ILE A 163 15.31 2.59 5.13
CA ILE A 163 14.12 3.11 4.44
C ILE A 163 14.01 2.47 3.05
N GLN A 164 15.10 2.48 2.27
CA GLN A 164 15.14 1.92 0.93
C GLN A 164 14.80 0.42 0.93
N ASN A 165 15.40 -0.35 1.85
CA ASN A 165 15.11 -1.77 2.00
C ASN A 165 13.63 -2.01 2.32
N ALA A 166 13.06 -1.28 3.30
CA ALA A 166 11.65 -1.43 3.66
C ALA A 166 10.71 -1.07 2.49
N MET A 167 10.99 0.02 1.76
CA MET A 167 10.22 0.40 0.57
C MET A 167 10.32 -0.66 -0.54
N GLN A 168 11.51 -1.23 -0.76
CA GLN A 168 11.72 -2.29 -1.75
C GLN A 168 10.94 -3.56 -1.38
N THR A 169 11.01 -3.99 -0.13
CA THR A 169 10.27 -5.16 0.35
C THR A 169 8.75 -4.96 0.23
N LEU A 170 8.24 -3.76 0.58
CA LEU A 170 6.83 -3.42 0.39
C LEU A 170 6.41 -3.40 -1.08
N THR A 171 7.28 -2.90 -1.96
CA THR A 171 7.05 -2.91 -3.40
C THR A 171 6.98 -4.34 -3.94
N GLN A 172 7.92 -5.20 -3.55
CA GLN A 172 7.93 -6.61 -3.92
C GLN A 172 6.67 -7.33 -3.46
N HIS A 173 6.27 -7.17 -2.19
CA HIS A 173 5.04 -7.76 -1.68
C HIS A 173 3.80 -7.26 -2.42
N THR A 174 3.75 -5.97 -2.78
CA THR A 174 2.59 -5.45 -3.52
C THR A 174 2.53 -6.01 -4.95
N ILE A 175 3.68 -6.25 -5.59
CA ILE A 175 3.75 -6.90 -6.91
C ILE A 175 3.35 -8.37 -6.80
N GLU A 176 3.80 -9.07 -5.76
CA GLU A 176 3.44 -10.45 -5.47
C GLU A 176 1.93 -10.58 -5.25
N ASP A 177 1.34 -9.72 -4.42
CA ASP A 177 -0.11 -9.66 -4.20
C ASP A 177 -0.90 -9.51 -5.52
N ILE A 178 -0.41 -8.67 -6.45
CA ILE A 178 -1.02 -8.52 -7.78
C ILE A 178 -0.87 -9.81 -8.61
N ALA A 179 0.27 -10.49 -8.53
CA ALA A 179 0.54 -11.70 -9.28
C ALA A 179 -0.31 -12.89 -8.78
N THR A 180 -0.35 -13.13 -7.47
CA THR A 180 -1.15 -14.20 -6.86
C THR A 180 -2.64 -14.01 -7.15
N SER A 181 -3.13 -12.76 -7.05
CA SER A 181 -4.52 -12.44 -7.36
C SER A 181 -4.90 -12.70 -8.83
N ARG A 182 -3.93 -12.67 -9.77
CA ARG A 182 -4.16 -13.07 -11.16
C ARG A 182 -4.25 -14.59 -11.32
N GLU A 183 -3.46 -15.35 -10.58
CA GLU A 183 -3.42 -16.82 -10.66
C GLU A 183 -4.71 -17.46 -10.12
N ASP A 184 -5.26 -16.90 -9.03
CA ASP A 184 -6.56 -17.30 -8.44
C ASP A 184 -7.78 -17.09 -9.37
N LEU A 185 -7.63 -16.38 -10.49
CA LEU A 185 -8.70 -16.20 -11.49
C LEU A 185 -8.64 -17.21 -12.63
N ILE A 186 -7.45 -17.75 -12.90
CA ILE A 186 -7.20 -18.66 -14.01
C ILE A 186 -7.45 -20.10 -13.56
N THR A 187 -7.35 -20.36 -12.25
CA THR A 187 -7.56 -21.67 -11.61
C THR A 187 -8.97 -21.81 -11.06
#